data_AF-A0A3Q1FXU7-F1
#
_entry.id   AF-A0A3Q1FXU7-F1
#
_cell.length_a   1.000
_cell.length_b   1.000
_cell.length_c   1.000
_cell.angle_alpha   90.00
_cell.angle_beta   90.00
_cell.angle_gamma   90.00
#
_symmetry.space_group_name_H-M   'P 1'
#
loop_
_entity.id
_entity.type
_entity.pdbx_description
1 polymer ?
#
loop_
_entity_poly.entity_id
_entity_poly.type
_entity_poly.pdbx_seq_one_letter_code
_entity_poly.pdbx_strand_id
1 'polypeptide(L)'
;MLKYFSAFEIFFEENLPRLFSHFQTNNLTPDLYLIDWIFTLYSKSLPLDVACRVWDVFCRDGEESLFRTGLGILRLFEDVLLQMDFIHIAQFLTRLPEDLQSHTLFNAMANTHMISRNRRWAQVFSALMKDGNKDMEKNTSPALRS
;
A
#
# COMPACT_ATOMS: atom_id res chain seq x y z
N MET A 1 -1.00 11.99 -2.22
CA MET A 1 -0.71 10.62 -2.73
C MET A 1 0.70 10.15 -2.38
N LEU A 2 1.77 10.86 -2.76
CA LEU A 2 3.17 10.39 -2.55
C LEU A 2 3.50 9.96 -1.11
N LYS A 3 3.05 10.73 -0.11
CA LYS A 3 3.26 10.39 1.31
C LYS A 3 2.55 9.10 1.74
N TYR A 4 1.42 8.77 1.12
CA TYR A 4 0.73 7.50 1.34
C TYR A 4 1.53 6.33 0.75
N PHE A 5 2.17 6.51 -0.41
CA PHE A 5 3.07 5.49 -0.97
C PHE A 5 4.27 5.26 -0.06
N SER A 6 4.93 6.32 0.40
CA SER A 6 6.05 6.18 1.33
C SER A 6 5.64 5.51 2.64
N ALA A 7 4.45 5.81 3.17
CA ALA A 7 3.92 5.13 4.35
C ALA A 7 3.65 3.64 4.05
N PHE A 8 3.01 3.36 2.93
CA PHE A 8 2.73 1.99 2.48
C PHE A 8 4.00 1.16 2.30
N GLU A 9 5.04 1.70 1.67
CA GLU A 9 6.32 1.01 1.46
C GLU A 9 6.99 0.61 2.78
N ILE A 10 6.90 1.43 3.83
CA ILE A 10 7.41 1.07 5.16
C ILE A 10 6.72 -0.19 5.69
N PHE A 11 5.40 -0.26 5.58
CA PHE A 11 4.66 -1.45 6.05
C PHE A 11 4.81 -2.63 5.09
N PHE A 12 5.03 -2.38 3.80
CA PHE A 12 5.28 -3.41 2.81
C PHE A 12 6.62 -4.11 3.07
N GLU A 13 7.69 -3.36 3.28
CA GLU A 13 9.01 -3.89 3.65
C GLU A 13 8.95 -4.70 4.95
N GLU A 14 8.23 -4.20 5.97
CA GLU A 14 8.09 -4.88 7.26
C GLU A 14 7.33 -6.22 7.15
N ASN A 15 6.26 -6.27 6.34
CA ASN A 15 5.38 -7.44 6.27
C ASN A 15 5.80 -8.48 5.23
N LEU A 16 6.45 -8.06 4.14
CA LEU A 16 6.79 -8.88 2.97
C LEU A 16 8.17 -8.49 2.43
N PRO A 17 9.25 -8.59 3.21
CA PRO A 17 10.58 -8.07 2.84
C PRO A 17 11.13 -8.70 1.56
N ARG A 18 10.85 -9.98 1.32
CA ARG A 18 11.27 -10.70 0.11
C ARG A 18 10.61 -10.13 -1.13
N LEU A 19 9.28 -9.98 -1.09
CA LEU A 19 8.51 -9.41 -2.20
C LEU A 19 8.84 -7.92 -2.41
N PHE A 20 9.02 -7.15 -1.33
CA PHE A 20 9.44 -5.76 -1.40
C PHE A 20 10.78 -5.62 -2.14
N SER A 21 11.79 -6.41 -1.76
CA SER A 21 13.09 -6.42 -2.45
C SER A 21 12.94 -6.80 -3.93
N HIS A 22 12.09 -7.78 -4.25
CA HIS A 22 11.82 -8.18 -5.63
C HIS A 22 11.21 -7.04 -6.45
N PHE A 23 10.26 -6.30 -5.88
CA PHE A 23 9.65 -5.13 -6.53
C PHE A 23 10.67 -4.02 -6.75
N GLN A 24 11.54 -3.76 -5.77
CA GLN A 24 12.64 -2.79 -5.91
C GLN A 24 13.59 -3.18 -7.04
N THR A 25 14.01 -4.45 -7.12
CA THR A 25 14.88 -4.93 -8.22
C THR A 25 14.22 -4.81 -9.60
N ASN A 26 12.90 -4.99 -9.67
CA ASN A 26 12.13 -4.86 -10.89
C ASN A 26 11.70 -3.41 -11.20
N ASN A 27 12.09 -2.42 -10.38
CA ASN A 27 11.63 -1.02 -10.46
C ASN A 27 10.09 -0.87 -10.49
N LEU A 28 9.38 -1.75 -9.78
CA LEU A 28 7.93 -1.70 -9.69
C LEU A 28 7.50 -0.81 -8.53
N THR A 29 6.90 0.33 -8.86
CA THR A 29 6.49 1.33 -7.88
C THR A 29 4.99 1.24 -7.54
N PRO A 30 4.56 1.59 -6.31
CA PRO A 30 3.17 1.47 -5.88
C PRO A 30 2.15 2.21 -6.74
N ASP A 31 2.53 3.30 -7.40
CA ASP A 31 1.62 4.08 -8.25
C ASP A 31 1.00 3.26 -9.41
N LEU A 32 1.69 2.21 -9.87
CA LEU A 32 1.22 1.35 -10.97
C LEU A 32 -0.03 0.52 -10.63
N TYR A 33 -0.25 0.20 -9.36
CA TYR A 33 -1.36 -0.67 -8.93
C TYR A 33 -2.20 -0.05 -7.81
N LEU A 34 -1.56 0.67 -6.88
CA LEU A 34 -2.21 1.10 -5.64
C LEU A 34 -3.14 2.30 -5.83
N ILE A 35 -2.91 3.16 -6.83
CA ILE A 35 -3.79 4.33 -7.09
C ILE A 35 -5.22 3.89 -7.36
N ASP A 36 -5.40 2.99 -8.32
CA ASP A 36 -6.73 2.50 -8.73
C ASP A 36 -7.42 1.76 -7.59
N TRP A 37 -6.65 0.95 -6.84
CA TRP A 37 -7.14 0.22 -5.68
C TRP A 37 -7.71 1.16 -4.62
N ILE A 38 -6.95 2.19 -4.22
CA ILE A 38 -7.37 3.09 -3.14
C ILE A 38 -8.44 4.07 -3.62
N PHE A 39 -8.28 4.66 -4.81
CA PHE A 39 -9.20 5.69 -5.32
C PHE A 39 -10.62 5.15 -5.53
N THR A 40 -10.74 3.91 -5.98
CA THR A 40 -12.04 3.25 -6.20
C THR A 40 -12.50 2.43 -4.99
N LEU A 41 -11.78 2.50 -3.86
CA LEU A 41 -12.00 1.65 -2.69
C LEU A 41 -12.13 0.17 -3.10
N TYR A 42 -11.27 -0.30 -3.99
CA TYR A 42 -11.23 -1.65 -4.53
C TYR A 42 -12.42 -2.09 -5.42
N SER A 43 -13.44 -1.26 -5.64
CA SER A 43 -14.62 -1.65 -6.44
C SER A 43 -14.32 -1.96 -7.91
N LYS A 44 -13.27 -1.36 -8.48
CA LYS A 44 -12.82 -1.67 -9.85
C LYS A 44 -11.96 -2.94 -9.90
N SER A 45 -11.31 -3.29 -8.79
CA SER A 45 -10.20 -4.26 -8.76
C SER A 45 -10.57 -5.59 -8.13
N LEU A 46 -11.63 -5.64 -7.32
CA LEU A 46 -12.11 -6.86 -6.65
C LEU A 46 -13.56 -7.17 -7.05
N PRO A 47 -13.98 -8.44 -6.95
CA PRO A 47 -15.39 -8.79 -7.02
C PRO A 47 -16.22 -7.97 -6.03
N LEU A 48 -17.43 -7.57 -6.43
CA LEU A 48 -18.25 -6.60 -5.67
C LEU A 48 -18.53 -7.07 -4.23
N ASP A 49 -18.81 -8.35 -4.04
CA ASP A 49 -19.05 -8.95 -2.72
C ASP A 49 -17.82 -8.86 -1.81
N VAL A 50 -16.62 -9.01 -2.36
CA VAL A 50 -15.36 -8.81 -1.64
C VAL A 50 -15.13 -7.32 -1.35
N ALA A 51 -15.35 -6.46 -2.34
CA ALA A 51 -15.20 -5.01 -2.18
C ALA A 51 -16.13 -4.47 -1.09
N CYS A 52 -17.38 -4.90 -1.03
CA CYS A 52 -18.31 -4.52 0.04
C CYS A 52 -17.79 -4.89 1.44
N ARG A 53 -17.18 -6.07 1.60
CA ARG A 53 -16.56 -6.45 2.88
C ARG A 53 -15.36 -5.57 3.23
N VAL A 54 -14.55 -5.20 2.24
CA VAL A 54 -13.45 -4.22 2.43
C VAL A 54 -14.04 -2.88 2.89
N TRP A 55 -15.17 -2.46 2.33
CA TRP A 55 -15.86 -1.23 2.74
C TRP A 55 -16.37 -1.29 4.18
N ASP A 56 -16.90 -2.43 4.63
CA ASP A 56 -17.34 -2.60 6.02
C ASP A 56 -16.17 -2.36 7.00
N VAL A 57 -14.99 -2.91 6.67
CA VAL A 57 -13.77 -2.71 7.47
C VAL A 57 -13.28 -1.27 7.37
N PHE A 58 -13.34 -0.66 6.19
CA PHE A 58 -12.99 0.74 6.00
C PHE A 58 -13.87 1.68 6.83
N CYS A 59 -15.17 1.46 6.87
CA CYS A 59 -16.08 2.22 7.72
C CYS A 59 -15.77 2.07 9.21
N ARG A 60 -15.22 0.93 9.64
CA ARG A 60 -14.86 0.65 11.03
C ARG A 60 -13.48 1.20 11.42
N ASP A 61 -12.47 0.95 10.60
CA ASP A 61 -11.05 1.14 10.93
C ASP A 61 -10.41 2.33 10.18
N GLY A 62 -11.13 2.95 9.24
CA GLY A 62 -10.68 4.09 8.46
C GLY A 62 -9.68 3.72 7.35
N GLU A 63 -8.97 4.73 6.84
CA GLU A 63 -8.09 4.62 5.67
C GLU A 63 -6.98 3.57 5.79
N GLU A 64 -6.48 3.30 7.00
CA GLU A 64 -5.44 2.28 7.25
C GLU A 64 -5.86 0.91 6.69
N SER A 65 -7.14 0.57 6.81
CA SER A 65 -7.68 -0.70 6.33
C SER A 65 -7.52 -0.91 4.83
N LEU A 66 -7.55 0.17 4.04
CA LEU A 66 -7.36 0.10 2.59
C LEU A 66 -5.93 -0.34 2.29
N PHE A 67 -4.94 0.29 2.93
CA PHE A 67 -3.54 -0.10 2.77
C PHE A 67 -3.26 -1.51 3.31
N ARG A 68 -3.90 -1.89 4.41
CA ARG A 68 -3.86 -3.27 4.92
C ARG A 68 -4.45 -4.27 3.91
N THR A 69 -5.52 -3.89 3.22
CA THR A 69 -6.11 -4.70 2.14
C THR A 69 -5.13 -4.88 0.99
N GLY A 70 -4.46 -3.79 0.56
CA GLY A 70 -3.41 -3.85 -0.47
C GLY A 70 -2.26 -4.80 -0.10
N LEU A 71 -1.77 -4.72 1.13
CA LEU A 71 -0.76 -5.66 1.64
C LEU A 71 -1.29 -7.10 1.74
N GLY A 72 -2.56 -7.28 2.10
CA GLY A 72 -3.23 -8.58 2.10
C GLY A 72 -3.28 -9.22 0.72
N ILE A 73 -3.55 -8.44 -0.33
CA ILE A 73 -3.51 -8.90 -1.73
C ILE A 73 -2.08 -9.31 -2.11
N LEU A 74 -1.08 -8.48 -1.80
CA LEU A 74 0.32 -8.79 -2.10
C LEU A 74 0.79 -10.05 -1.37
N ARG A 75 0.38 -10.25 -0.11
CA ARG A 75 0.66 -11.45 0.67
C ARG A 75 -0.01 -12.69 0.07
N LEU A 76 -1.27 -12.57 -0.34
CA LEU A 76 -2.02 -13.67 -0.94
C LEU A 76 -1.34 -14.22 -2.21
N PHE A 77 -0.71 -13.34 -2.99
CA PHE A 77 -0.08 -13.69 -4.25
C PHE A 77 1.45 -13.65 -4.20
N GLU A 78 2.07 -13.60 -3.02
CA GLU A 78 3.51 -13.42 -2.86
C GLU A 78 4.31 -14.45 -3.68
N ASP A 79 3.97 -15.73 -3.56
CA ASP A 79 4.69 -16.82 -4.24
C ASP A 79 4.60 -16.74 -5.78
N VAL A 80 3.48 -16.22 -6.30
CA VAL A 80 3.26 -16.04 -7.74
C VAL A 80 4.02 -14.81 -8.23
N LEU A 81 3.93 -13.70 -7.49
CA LEU A 81 4.57 -12.44 -7.84
C LEU A 81 6.11 -12.53 -7.81
N LEU A 82 6.68 -13.32 -6.89
CA LEU A 82 8.12 -13.57 -6.81
C LEU A 82 8.69 -14.28 -8.05
N GLN A 83 7.85 -14.94 -8.86
CA GLN A 83 8.26 -15.65 -10.07
C GLN A 83 8.10 -14.81 -11.35
N MET A 84 7.50 -13.62 -11.23
CA MET A 84 7.19 -12.75 -12.35
C MET A 84 8.25 -11.65 -12.51
N ASP A 85 8.44 -11.21 -13.75
CA ASP A 85 9.19 -9.99 -14.06
C ASP A 85 8.30 -8.73 -13.95
N PHE A 86 8.90 -7.55 -14.13
CA PHE A 86 8.19 -6.26 -14.11
C PHE A 86 6.87 -6.25 -14.90
N ILE A 87 6.88 -6.73 -16.15
CA ILE A 87 5.71 -6.63 -17.05
C ILE A 87 4.60 -7.52 -16.52
N HIS A 88 4.92 -8.76 -16.15
CA HIS A 88 3.94 -9.72 -15.66
C HIS A 88 3.39 -9.31 -14.30
N ILE A 89 4.21 -8.75 -13.39
CA ILE A 89 3.74 -8.20 -12.12
C ILE A 89 2.74 -7.05 -12.36
N ALA A 90 3.11 -6.09 -13.21
CA ALA A 90 2.25 -4.93 -13.49
C ALA A 90 0.91 -5.35 -14.10
N GLN A 91 0.91 -6.29 -15.05
CA GLN A 91 -0.32 -6.84 -15.63
C GLN A 91 -1.17 -7.58 -14.60
N PHE A 92 -0.54 -8.40 -13.75
CA PHE A 92 -1.24 -9.15 -12.72
C PHE A 92 -1.91 -8.24 -11.69
N LEU A 93 -1.20 -7.23 -11.18
CA LEU A 93 -1.71 -6.33 -10.15
C LEU A 93 -2.76 -5.34 -10.67
N THR A 94 -2.72 -4.99 -11.96
CA THR A 94 -3.75 -4.16 -12.60
C THR A 94 -5.00 -4.94 -12.98
N ARG A 95 -4.92 -6.28 -13.06
CA ARG A 95 -6.05 -7.17 -13.34
C ARG A 95 -6.00 -8.42 -12.45
N LEU A 96 -6.46 -8.25 -11.21
CA LEU A 96 -6.53 -9.33 -10.23
C LEU A 96 -7.53 -10.42 -10.67
N PRO A 97 -7.36 -11.67 -10.19
CA PRO A 97 -8.29 -12.76 -10.48
C PRO A 97 -9.73 -12.44 -10.05
N GLU A 98 -10.70 -12.73 -10.93
CA GLU A 98 -12.13 -12.48 -10.69
C GLU A 98 -12.77 -13.47 -9.69
N ASP A 99 -12.10 -14.59 -9.41
CA ASP A 99 -12.54 -15.63 -8.47
C ASP A 99 -11.94 -15.47 -7.06
N LEU A 100 -11.32 -14.32 -6.78
CA LEU A 100 -10.74 -14.02 -5.47
C LEU A 100 -11.80 -14.09 -4.38
N GLN A 101 -11.60 -14.97 -3.40
CA GLN A 101 -12.56 -15.19 -2.32
C GLN A 101 -12.26 -14.28 -1.13
N SER A 102 -13.31 -13.66 -0.58
CA SER A 102 -13.19 -12.76 0.57
C SER A 102 -12.52 -13.42 1.79
N HIS A 103 -12.81 -14.69 2.08
CA HIS A 103 -12.24 -15.38 3.23
C HIS A 103 -10.70 -15.48 3.14
N THR A 104 -10.18 -15.80 1.96
CA THR A 104 -8.73 -15.93 1.74
C THR A 104 -8.03 -14.58 1.85
N LEU A 105 -8.61 -13.53 1.27
CA LEU A 105 -8.09 -12.17 1.39
C LEU A 105 -8.08 -11.70 2.85
N PHE A 106 -9.18 -11.91 3.58
CA PHE A 106 -9.29 -11.47 4.97
C PHE A 106 -8.35 -12.25 5.89
N ASN A 107 -8.09 -13.53 5.61
CA ASN A 107 -7.05 -14.30 6.29
C ASN A 107 -5.66 -13.70 6.03
N ALA A 108 -5.36 -13.29 4.79
CA ALA A 108 -4.09 -12.60 4.49
C ALA A 108 -3.99 -11.23 5.19
N MET A 109 -5.08 -10.46 5.22
CA MET A 109 -5.17 -9.17 5.93
C MET A 109 -4.99 -9.33 7.44
N ALA A 110 -5.55 -10.36 8.05
CA ALA A 110 -5.39 -10.65 9.48
C ALA A 110 -3.93 -10.94 9.85
N ASN A 111 -3.16 -11.50 8.91
CA ASN A 111 -1.72 -11.74 9.05
C ASN A 111 -0.85 -10.55 8.59
N THR A 112 -1.44 -9.38 8.36
CA THR A 112 -0.73 -8.14 8.02
C THR A 112 -0.71 -7.20 9.23
N HIS A 113 0.48 -6.83 9.67
CA HIS A 113 0.71 -5.98 10.82
C HIS A 113 0.96 -4.52 10.40
N MET A 114 0.06 -3.62 10.80
CA MET A 114 0.16 -2.18 10.54
C MET A 114 0.91 -1.44 11.66
N ILE A 115 2.01 -2.03 12.12
CA ILE A 115 2.91 -1.48 13.15
C ILE A 115 4.34 -1.63 12.65
N SER A 116 5.11 -0.55 12.60
CA SER A 116 6.55 -0.58 12.30
C SER A 116 7.31 0.25 13.34
N ARG A 117 8.36 -0.33 13.93
CA ARG A 117 9.17 0.28 15.01
C ARG A 117 8.30 0.88 16.15
N ASN A 118 7.31 0.12 16.61
CA ASN A 118 6.30 0.55 17.61
C ASN A 118 5.43 1.75 17.21
N ARG A 119 5.41 2.14 15.93
CA ARG A 119 4.52 3.18 15.40
C ARG A 119 3.40 2.56 14.58
N ARG A 120 2.18 2.99 14.85
CA ARG A 120 0.98 2.66 14.04
C ARG A 120 0.95 3.50 12.77
N TRP A 121 0.12 3.10 11.80
CA TRP A 121 -0.11 3.84 10.55
C TRP A 121 -0.21 5.35 10.72
N ALA A 122 -1.13 5.84 11.56
CA ALA A 122 -1.36 7.27 11.77
C ALA A 122 -0.10 8.02 12.26
N GLN A 123 0.73 7.37 13.09
CA GLN A 123 1.96 7.95 13.60
C GLN A 123 3.05 7.99 12.53
N VAL A 124 3.18 6.92 11.73
CA VAL A 124 4.10 6.87 10.59
C VAL A 124 3.73 7.92 9.56
N PHE A 125 2.45 7.98 9.18
CA PHE A 125 1.95 8.95 8.21
C PHE A 125 2.12 10.39 8.71
N SER A 126 1.78 10.68 9.98
CA SER A 126 2.00 12.01 10.58
C SER A 126 3.47 12.43 10.58
N ALA A 127 4.41 11.51 10.85
CA ALA A 127 5.83 11.79 10.80
C ALA A 127 6.27 12.19 9.38
N LEU A 128 5.85 11.42 8.37
CA LEU A 128 6.16 11.68 6.96
C LEU A 128 5.60 13.04 6.47
N MET A 129 4.45 13.44 7.00
CA MET A 129 3.87 14.76 6.73
C MET A 129 4.67 15.90 7.37
N LYS A 130 5.16 15.73 8.60
CA LYS A 130 5.97 16.74 9.31
C LYS A 130 7.34 16.94 8.67
N ASP A 131 7.97 15.88 8.18
CA ASP A 131 9.28 15.99 7.55
C ASP A 131 9.22 16.76 6.21
N GLY A 132 8.12 16.64 5.47
CA GLY A 132 7.93 17.39 4.22
C GLY A 132 7.80 18.92 4.40
N ASN A 133 7.20 19.38 5.50
CA ASN A 133 7.09 20.81 5.77
C ASN A 133 8.44 21.46 6.09
N LYS A 134 9.36 20.74 6.75
CA LYS A 134 10.69 21.26 7.09
C LYS A 134 11.56 21.51 5.86
N ASP A 135 11.44 20.67 4.83
CA ASP A 135 12.17 20.85 3.58
C ASP A 135 11.59 22.02 2.75
N MET A 136 10.27 22.25 2.85
CA MET A 136 9.61 23.39 2.20
C MET A 136 9.94 24.72 2.88
N GLU A 137 10.01 24.77 4.21
CA GLU A 137 10.43 25.96 4.98
C GLU A 137 11.91 26.34 4.77
N LYS A 138 12.78 25.35 4.54
CA LYS A 138 14.19 25.62 4.18
C LYS A 138 14.34 26.22 2.78
N ASN A 139 13.44 25.91 1.85
CA ASN A 139 13.48 26.42 0.48
C ASN A 139 12.83 27.82 0.31
N THR A 140 12.10 28.33 1.31
CA THR A 140 11.46 29.65 1.26
C THR A 140 12.25 30.77 1.94
N SER A 141 13.45 30.51 2.46
CA SER A 141 14.32 31.55 3.06
C SER A 141 15.55 31.91 2.20
N PRO A 142 15.41 32.79 1.18
CA PRO A 142 16.54 33.50 0.58
C PRO A 142 16.52 35.01 0.90
N ALA A 143 16.09 35.43 2.10
CA ALA A 143 16.08 36.85 2.48
C ALA A 143 16.99 37.12 3.69
N LEU A 144 17.84 38.14 3.54
CA LEU A 144 18.79 38.73 4.50
C LEU A 144 20.21 38.15 4.50
N ARG A 145 20.87 38.26 3.35
CA ARG A 145 22.30 38.63 3.30
C ARG A 145 22.50 39.68 2.21
N SER A 146 22.25 40.93 2.57
CA SER A 146 22.80 42.12 1.91
C SER A 146 23.46 42.97 2.98
#